data_AF-V6ITY7-F1
#
_entry.id   AF-V6ITY7-F1
#
_cell.length_a   1.000
_cell.length_b   1.000
_cell.length_c   1.000
_cell.angle_alpha   90.00
_cell.angle_beta   90.00
_cell.angle_gamma   90.00
#
_symmetry.space_group_name_H-M   'P 1'
#
loop_
_entity.id
_entity.type
_entity.pdbx_description
1 polymer ?
#
loop_
_entity_poly.entity_id
_entity_poly.type
_entity_poly.pdbx_seq_one_letter_code
_entity_poly.pdbx_strand_id
1 'polypeptide(L)'
;MSCASKKYLSLMNKVLDQEATEQEERILYEHLANCVECRAHFDELKYSTDLLCRLAHPQLPAGFTKSVLAQLPPEKRHAIRRWGSRHPVLAAMAICAVPMSLVIVGARRQTMQSRDKNGYVLVKVSGDQT
;
A
#
# COMPACT_ATOMS: atom_id res chain seq x y z
N MET A 1 10.02 43.82 22.02
CA MET A 1 10.62 43.02 20.92
C MET A 1 9.66 41.89 20.61
N SER A 2 9.23 41.72 19.36
CA SER A 2 8.13 40.82 19.00
C SER A 2 8.55 39.34 19.10
N CYS A 3 8.32 38.70 20.26
CA CYS A 3 8.62 37.28 20.50
C CYS A 3 7.73 36.32 19.67
N ALA A 4 6.59 36.80 19.16
CA ALA A 4 5.62 36.03 18.36
C ALA A 4 6.09 35.77 16.91
N SER A 5 7.32 35.32 16.72
CA SER A 5 7.75 34.85 15.41
C SER A 5 7.11 33.49 15.13
N LYS A 6 6.54 33.34 13.92
CA LYS A 6 5.95 32.08 13.44
C LYS A 6 6.94 30.89 13.56
N LYS A 7 8.24 31.17 13.57
CA LYS A 7 9.32 30.20 13.76
C LYS A 7 9.27 29.52 15.13
N TYR A 8 9.19 30.28 16.23
CA TYR A 8 9.18 29.69 17.57
C TYR A 8 7.89 28.95 17.87
N LEU A 9 6.76 29.45 17.35
CA LEU A 9 5.47 28.76 17.47
C LEU A 9 5.47 27.40 16.73
N SER A 10 6.09 27.35 15.55
CA SER A 10 6.30 26.09 14.84
C SER A 10 7.23 25.13 15.60
N LEU A 11 8.29 25.64 16.24
CA LEU A 11 9.19 24.82 17.05
C LEU A 11 8.50 24.26 18.30
N MET A 12 7.67 25.05 18.98
CA MET A 12 6.88 24.60 20.13
C MET A 12 6.01 23.40 19.77
N ASN A 13 5.28 23.48 18.65
CA ASN A 13 4.43 22.38 18.19
C ASN A 13 5.25 21.14 17.82
N LYS A 14 6.33 21.28 17.04
CA LYS A 14 7.22 20.17 16.71
C LYS A 14 7.75 19.44 17.96
N VAL A 15 8.09 20.18 19.01
CA VAL A 15 8.56 19.59 20.28
C VAL A 15 7.42 18.87 21.00
N LEU A 16 6.21 19.44 21.03
CA LEU A 16 5.03 18.78 21.61
C LEU A 16 4.65 17.50 20.87
N ASP A 17 4.79 17.49 19.55
CA ASP A 17 4.50 16.35 18.67
C ASP A 17 5.65 15.32 18.62
N GLN A 18 6.77 15.56 19.32
CA GLN A 18 7.97 14.72 19.31
C GLN A 18 8.62 14.57 17.91
N GLU A 19 8.43 15.57 17.04
CA GLU A 19 8.98 15.62 15.68
C GLU A 19 10.21 16.54 15.55
N ALA A 20 10.55 17.27 16.62
CA ALA A 20 11.71 18.17 16.63
C ALA A 20 13.04 17.41 16.65
N THR A 21 14.02 17.92 15.91
CA THR A 21 15.41 17.47 16.02
C THR A 21 16.09 18.01 17.27
N GLU A 22 17.18 17.38 17.75
CA GLU A 22 17.92 17.87 18.93
C GLU A 22 18.40 19.32 18.80
N GLN A 23 18.76 19.75 17.58
CA GLN A 23 19.20 21.12 17.32
C GLN A 23 18.04 22.11 17.45
N GLU A 24 16.88 21.78 16.89
CA GLU A 24 15.66 22.57 16.99
C GLU A 24 15.18 22.69 18.44
N GLU A 25 15.28 21.60 19.20
CA GLU A 25 14.92 21.56 20.61
C GLU A 25 15.81 22.48 21.45
N ARG A 26 17.13 22.46 21.23
CA ARG A 26 18.07 23.39 21.89
C ARG A 26 17.75 24.85 21.57
N ILE A 27 17.50 25.17 20.30
CA ILE A 27 17.14 26.53 19.86
C ILE A 27 15.86 27.01 20.56
N LEU A 28 14.87 26.13 20.71
CA LEU A 28 13.64 26.46 21.42
C LEU A 28 13.92 26.71 22.90
N TYR A 29 14.61 25.81 23.59
CA TYR A 29 14.86 25.97 25.03
C TYR A 29 15.73 27.19 25.37
N GLU A 30 16.69 27.53 24.50
CA GLU A 30 17.47 28.77 24.65
C GLU A 30 16.57 30.02 24.55
N HIS A 31 15.59 29.99 23.63
CA HIS A 31 14.62 31.08 23.52
C HIS A 31 13.69 31.14 24.74
N LEU A 32 13.19 29.99 25.21
CA LEU A 32 12.35 29.90 26.40
C LEU A 32 13.11 30.35 27.66
N ALA A 33 14.43 30.16 27.73
CA ALA A 33 15.27 30.66 28.81
C ALA A 33 15.25 32.19 28.89
N ASN A 34 15.17 32.87 27.75
CA ASN A 34 15.29 34.33 27.64
C ASN A 34 13.93 35.07 27.51
N CYS A 35 12.86 34.42 27.06
CA CYS A 35 11.54 35.04 26.86
C CYS A 35 10.47 34.41 27.78
N VAL A 36 10.05 35.15 28.80
CA VAL A 36 9.04 34.70 29.79
C VAL A 36 7.66 34.49 29.15
N GLU A 37 7.25 35.36 28.23
CA GLU A 37 5.98 35.28 27.51
C GLU A 37 5.85 33.95 26.73
N CYS A 38 6.89 33.61 25.96
CA CYS A 38 6.91 32.35 25.19
C CYS A 38 6.98 31.12 26.09
N ARG A 39 7.60 31.23 27.26
CA ARG A 39 7.61 30.17 28.28
C ARG A 39 6.22 29.92 28.84
N ALA A 40 5.54 30.97 29.27
CA ALA A 40 4.17 30.87 29.79
C ALA A 40 3.23 30.22 28.76
N HIS A 41 3.29 30.67 27.50
CA HIS A 41 2.49 30.08 26.42
C HIS A 41 2.81 28.59 26.17
N PHE A 42 4.09 28.20 26.22
CA PHE A 42 4.48 26.81 26.05
C PHE A 42 4.03 25.92 27.22
N ASP A 43 4.05 26.44 28.44
CA ASP A 43 3.58 25.74 29.63
C ASP A 43 2.04 25.57 29.61
N GLU A 44 1.29 26.59 29.15
CA GLU A 44 -0.15 26.49 28.93
C GLU A 44 -0.50 25.41 27.90
N LEU A 45 0.24 25.35 26.78
CA LEU A 45 0.07 24.30 25.77
C LEU A 45 0.32 22.91 26.36
N LYS A 46 1.42 22.72 27.09
CA LYS A 46 1.74 21.44 27.76
C LYS A 46 0.67 21.02 28.76
N TYR A 47 0.15 21.97 29.52
CA TYR A 47 -0.93 21.68 30.47
C TYR A 47 -2.19 21.21 29.74
N SER A 48 -2.57 21.88 28.65
CA SER A 48 -3.75 21.49 27.87
C SER A 48 -3.62 20.09 27.26
N THR A 49 -2.44 19.75 26.74
CA THR A 49 -2.19 18.43 26.13
C THR A 49 -2.19 17.31 27.17
N ASP A 50 -1.56 17.53 28.32
CA ASP A 50 -1.58 16.58 29.44
C ASP A 50 -3.01 16.35 29.97
N LEU A 51 -3.80 17.41 30.10
CA LEU A 51 -5.20 17.31 30.50
C LEU A 51 -6.02 16.44 29.53
N LEU A 52 -5.85 16.63 28.22
CA LEU A 52 -6.53 15.82 27.19
C LEU A 52 -6.11 14.35 27.26
N CYS A 53 -4.82 14.07 27.44
CA CYS A 53 -4.31 12.70 27.59
C CYS A 53 -4.94 11.97 28.78
N ARG A 54 -5.19 12.68 29.89
CA ARG A 54 -5.85 12.11 31.08
C ARG A 54 -7.34 11.81 30.85
N LEU A 55 -8.01 12.57 29.99
CA LEU A 55 -9.42 12.36 29.65
C LEU A 55 -9.61 11.17 28.69
N ALA A 56 -8.58 10.79 27.94
CA ALA A 56 -8.66 9.84 26.84
C ALA A 56 -8.44 8.38 27.26
N HIS A 57 -9.30 7.83 28.11
CA HIS A 57 -9.48 6.38 28.19
C HIS A 57 -10.95 6.01 28.19
N PRO A 58 -11.64 6.15 27.03
CA PRO A 58 -12.98 5.60 26.90
C PRO A 58 -12.88 4.07 27.05
N GLN A 59 -13.38 3.56 28.18
CA GLN A 59 -13.50 2.12 28.40
C GLN A 59 -14.43 1.55 27.34
N LEU A 60 -13.91 0.62 26.54
CA LEU A 60 -14.67 0.03 25.46
C LEU A 60 -15.84 -0.79 26.05
N PRO A 61 -17.10 -0.55 25.64
CA PRO A 61 -18.22 -1.29 26.19
C PRO A 61 -18.08 -2.78 25.86
N ALA A 62 -18.54 -3.63 26.78
CA ALA A 62 -18.50 -5.07 26.60
C ALA A 62 -19.19 -5.48 25.28
N GLY A 63 -18.46 -6.19 24.42
CA GLY A 63 -18.99 -6.66 23.14
C GLY A 63 -18.93 -5.64 21.99
N PHE A 64 -18.23 -4.51 22.12
CA PHE A 64 -18.00 -3.54 21.02
C PHE A 64 -17.57 -4.22 19.72
N THR A 65 -16.56 -5.09 19.78
CA THR A 65 -16.05 -5.81 18.60
C THR A 65 -17.13 -6.68 17.96
N LYS A 66 -17.98 -7.36 18.75
CA LYS A 66 -19.07 -8.18 18.23
C LYS A 66 -20.12 -7.32 17.52
N SER A 67 -20.47 -6.17 18.11
CA SER A 67 -21.42 -5.23 17.52
C SER A 67 -20.92 -4.66 16.19
N VAL A 68 -19.65 -4.26 16.12
CA VAL A 68 -19.03 -3.74 14.89
C VAL A 68 -18.97 -4.84 13.81
N LEU A 69 -18.58 -6.06 14.18
CA LEU A 69 -18.52 -7.19 13.24
C LEU A 69 -19.91 -7.59 12.70
N ALA A 70 -20.96 -7.44 13.50
CA ALA A 70 -22.33 -7.74 13.06
C ALA A 70 -22.88 -6.70 12.06
N GLN A 71 -22.37 -5.46 12.10
CA GLN A 71 -22.78 -4.38 11.18
C GLN A 71 -21.98 -4.36 9.88
N LEU A 72 -20.86 -5.08 9.81
CA LEU A 72 -20.08 -5.21 8.59
C LEU A 72 -20.84 -6.07 7.57
N PRO A 73 -20.88 -5.65 6.29
CA PRO A 73 -21.47 -6.48 5.24
C PRO A 73 -20.75 -7.83 5.19
N PRO A 74 -21.48 -8.93 4.90
CA PRO A 74 -20.89 -10.26 4.88
C PRO A 74 -19.71 -10.28 3.89
N GLU A 75 -18.57 -10.81 4.34
CA GLU A 75 -17.40 -11.03 3.50
C GLU A 75 -17.85 -11.79 2.24
N LYS A 76 -17.67 -11.18 1.06
CA LYS A 76 -17.93 -11.83 -0.23
C LYS A 76 -16.90 -12.92 -0.46
N ARG A 77 -17.03 -14.03 0.24
CA ARG A 77 -16.24 -15.24 -0.01
C ARG A 77 -16.68 -15.78 -1.36
N HIS A 78 -15.88 -15.53 -2.40
CA HIS A 78 -16.12 -16.10 -3.72
C HIS A 78 -16.31 -17.61 -3.58
N ALA A 79 -17.51 -18.12 -3.89
CA ALA A 79 -17.87 -19.53 -3.74
C ALA A 79 -16.87 -20.46 -4.45
N ILE A 80 -16.29 -19.96 -5.55
CA ILE A 80 -15.25 -20.63 -6.35
C ILE A 80 -13.98 -20.93 -5.52
N ARG A 81 -13.55 -20.00 -4.66
CA ARG A 81 -12.37 -20.20 -3.78
C ARG A 81 -12.64 -21.27 -2.71
N ARG A 82 -13.88 -21.38 -2.23
CA ARG A 82 -14.27 -22.42 -1.27
C ARG A 82 -14.40 -23.80 -1.91
N TRP A 83 -14.84 -23.87 -3.17
CA TRP A 83 -14.93 -25.11 -3.93
C TRP A 83 -13.53 -25.64 -4.32
N GLY A 84 -12.64 -24.76 -4.80
CA GLY A 84 -11.27 -25.13 -5.15
C GLY A 84 -10.46 -25.71 -3.98
N SER A 85 -10.60 -25.14 -2.77
CA SER A 85 -9.97 -25.71 -1.57
C SER A 85 -10.60 -27.01 -1.09
N ARG A 86 -11.85 -27.31 -1.48
CA ARG A 86 -12.56 -28.53 -1.06
C ARG A 86 -12.28 -29.72 -1.97
N HIS A 87 -11.87 -29.48 -3.22
CA HIS A 87 -11.52 -30.54 -4.19
C HIS A 87 -10.18 -30.24 -4.90
N PRO A 88 -9.04 -30.34 -4.17
CA PRO A 88 -7.72 -30.00 -4.72
C PRO A 88 -7.32 -30.87 -5.92
N VAL A 89 -7.80 -32.13 -5.96
CA VAL A 89 -7.50 -33.07 -7.05
C VAL A 89 -8.13 -32.60 -8.37
N LEU A 90 -9.39 -32.17 -8.37
CA LEU A 90 -10.07 -31.71 -9.59
C LEU A 90 -9.44 -30.41 -10.13
N ALA A 91 -9.04 -29.50 -9.24
CA ALA A 91 -8.35 -28.27 -9.61
C ALA A 91 -6.99 -28.55 -10.26
N ALA A 92 -6.20 -29.48 -9.70
CA ALA A 92 -4.90 -29.87 -10.27
C ALA A 92 -5.05 -30.49 -11.67
N MET A 93 -6.05 -31.35 -11.88
CA MET A 93 -6.30 -31.98 -13.18
C MET A 93 -6.61 -30.95 -14.27
N ALA A 94 -7.44 -29.94 -13.98
CA ALA A 94 -7.76 -28.90 -14.94
C ALA A 94 -6.53 -28.07 -15.32
N ILE A 95 -5.70 -27.70 -14.34
CA ILE A 95 -4.50 -26.88 -14.56
C ILE A 95 -3.44 -27.63 -15.35
N CYS A 96 -3.28 -28.94 -15.15
CA CYS A 96 -2.29 -29.73 -15.89
C CYS A 96 -2.82 -30.19 -17.27
N ALA A 97 -4.07 -30.65 -17.36
CA ALA A 97 -4.60 -31.27 -18.57
C ALA A 97 -4.86 -30.24 -19.69
N VAL A 98 -5.29 -29.02 -19.36
CA VAL A 98 -5.58 -27.97 -20.36
C VAL A 98 -4.34 -27.53 -21.14
N PRO A 99 -3.22 -27.10 -20.52
CA PRO A 99 -2.02 -26.74 -21.27
C PRO A 99 -1.41 -27.96 -21.96
N MET A 100 -1.42 -29.15 -21.35
CA MET A 100 -0.91 -30.37 -21.98
C MET A 100 -1.69 -30.74 -23.24
N SER A 101 -3.03 -30.66 -23.21
CA SER A 101 -3.86 -30.91 -24.40
C SER A 101 -3.64 -29.87 -25.49
N LEU A 102 -3.46 -28.59 -25.13
CA LEU A 102 -3.09 -27.54 -26.07
C LEU A 102 -1.72 -27.81 -26.73
N VAL A 103 -0.73 -28.26 -25.96
CA VAL A 103 0.60 -28.63 -26.48
C VAL A 103 0.50 -29.83 -27.41
N ILE A 104 -0.26 -30.88 -27.07
CA ILE A 104 -0.42 -32.08 -27.90
C ILE A 104 -1.13 -31.73 -29.23
N VAL A 105 -2.19 -30.93 -29.17
CA VAL A 105 -2.91 -30.48 -30.37
C VAL A 105 -2.04 -29.53 -31.22
N GLY A 106 -1.28 -28.64 -30.59
CA GLY A 106 -0.32 -27.77 -31.27
C GLY A 106 0.83 -28.54 -31.93
N ALA A 107 1.36 -29.57 -31.28
CA ALA A 107 2.41 -30.43 -31.83
C ALA A 107 1.91 -31.19 -33.07
N ARG A 108 0.66 -31.66 -33.09
CA ARG A 108 0.06 -32.26 -34.30
C ARG A 108 -0.03 -31.26 -35.46
N ARG A 109 -0.23 -29.97 -35.19
CA ARG A 109 -0.19 -28.93 -36.24
C ARG A 109 1.25 -28.72 -36.77
N GLN A 110 2.26 -28.75 -35.91
CA GLN A 110 3.67 -28.61 -36.32
C GLN A 110 4.18 -29.79 -37.15
N THR A 111 3.79 -31.03 -36.82
CA THR A 111 4.18 -32.21 -37.63
C THR A 111 3.58 -32.21 -39.03
N MET A 112 2.47 -31.49 -39.25
CA MET A 112 1.89 -31.29 -40.59
C MET A 112 2.54 -30.14 -41.36
N GLN A 113 3.10 -29.13 -40.68
CA GLN A 113 3.72 -27.97 -41.34
C GLN A 113 5.23 -28.14 -41.60
N SER A 114 5.90 -29.07 -40.91
CA SER A 114 7.33 -29.38 -41.11
C SER A 114 7.57 -30.54 -42.09
N ARG A 115 6.92 -30.52 -43.26
CA ARG A 115 7.29 -31.33 -44.43
C ARG A 115 7.15 -30.58 -45.76
N ASP A 116 7.42 -29.28 -45.76
CA ASP A 116 7.77 -28.56 -46.99
C ASP A 116 9.01 -27.69 -46.74
N LYS A 117 10.17 -28.35 -46.77
CA LYS A 117 11.47 -27.71 -46.93
C LYS A 117 11.94 -28.02 -48.35
N ASN A 118 11.26 -27.50 -49.39
CA ASN A 118 11.92 -27.15 -50.66
C ASN A 118 11.04 -26.32 -51.61
N GLY A 119 10.32 -25.31 -51.12
CA GLY A 119 9.71 -24.29 -51.98
C GLY A 119 10.68 -23.14 -52.22
N TYR A 120 11.59 -23.24 -53.19
CA TYR A 120 12.26 -22.04 -53.70
C TYR A 120 11.23 -21.20 -54.47
N VAL A 121 11.09 -19.93 -54.10
CA VAL A 121 10.28 -18.98 -54.87
C VAL A 121 11.17 -18.41 -55.96
N LEU A 122 10.97 -18.85 -57.21
CA LEU A 122 11.55 -18.20 -58.39
C LEU A 122 10.86 -16.84 -58.58
N VAL A 123 11.50 -15.77 -58.10
CA VAL A 123 11.13 -14.40 -58.47
C VAL A 123 11.67 -14.17 -59.89
N LYS A 124 10.80 -14.18 -60.89
CA LYS A 124 11.14 -13.68 -62.22
C LYS A 124 11.31 -12.17 -62.12
N VAL A 125 12.56 -11.71 -62.09
CA VAL A 125 12.91 -10.32 -62.39
C VAL A 125 12.79 -10.16 -63.91
N SER A 126 11.74 -9.49 -64.36
CA SER A 126 11.73 -8.87 -65.69
C SER A 126 12.63 -7.64 -65.61
N GLY A 127 13.87 -7.79 -66.04
CA GLY A 127 14.72 -6.67 -66.40
C GLY A 127 14.22 -6.09 -67.71
N ASP A 128 13.66 -4.90 -67.63
CA ASP A 128 13.46 -3.98 -68.76
C ASP A 128 14.84 -3.54 -69.26
N GLN A 129 15.12 -3.77 -70.54
CA GLN A 129 16.35 -3.35 -71.21
C GLN A 129 16.07 -2.05 -71.97
N THR A 130 16.62 -0.95 -71.46
CA THR A 130 17.16 0.15 -72.28
C THR A 130 18.47 0.61 -71.66
#